data_AF-A0A0G0HST6-F1
#
_entry.id   AF-A0A0G0HST6-F1
#
_cell.length_a   1.000
_cell.length_b   1.000
_cell.length_c   1.000
_cell.angle_alpha   90.00
_cell.angle_beta   90.00
_cell.angle_gamma   90.00
#
_symmetry.space_group_name_H-M   'P 1'
#
loop_
_entity.id
_entity.type
_entity.pdbx_description
1 polymer ?
#
loop_
_entity_poly.entity_id
_entity_poly.type
_entity_poly.pdbx_seq_one_letter_code
_entity_poly.pdbx_strand_id
1 'polypeptide(L)'
;MQPYKKLYTYWFSVIIYDREVEFAEKWIKSWKLKEQMDGAARSGKQNIVEGSDDMDVSLKVAINLTGIAKGSLEELTGDLEDFLRQRKLDKWDKNDPRVLLLRAKSAQLVRNLSDLSVLSKEREAEELLKTIELPEHCFSIAKLRR
;
A
#
# COMPACT_ATOMS: atom_id res chain seq x y z
N MET A 1 -5.52 21.00 -8.89
CA MET A 1 -4.94 19.93 -8.06
C MET A 1 -6.04 18.96 -7.70
N GLN A 2 -5.84 17.67 -7.91
CA GLN A 2 -6.87 16.66 -7.68
C GLN A 2 -7.19 16.53 -6.18
N PRO A 3 -8.47 16.54 -5.76
CA PRO A 3 -8.87 16.51 -4.34
C PRO A 3 -8.33 15.31 -3.56
N TYR A 4 -8.33 14.13 -4.18
CA TYR A 4 -7.90 12.87 -3.55
C TYR A 4 -6.44 12.88 -3.07
N LYS A 5 -5.56 13.72 -3.66
CA LYS A 5 -4.16 13.82 -3.26
C LYS A 5 -3.97 14.42 -1.85
N LYS A 6 -5.02 14.96 -1.23
CA LYS A 6 -5.02 15.40 0.17
C LYS A 6 -5.35 14.27 1.14
N LEU A 7 -5.85 13.14 0.64
CA LEU A 7 -6.31 12.02 1.46
C LEU A 7 -5.12 11.19 1.93
N TYR A 8 -5.10 10.88 3.24
CA TYR A 8 -4.08 9.99 3.79
C TYR A 8 -4.25 8.58 3.24
N THR A 9 -5.50 8.15 3.06
CA THR A 9 -5.86 6.83 2.50
C THR A 9 -5.31 6.66 1.09
N TYR A 10 -5.35 7.70 0.26
CA TYR A 10 -4.73 7.68 -1.07
C TYR A 10 -3.23 7.41 -0.96
N TRP A 11 -2.48 8.19 -0.19
CA TRP A 11 -1.04 8.01 -0.07
C TRP A 11 -0.63 6.69 0.59
N PHE A 12 -1.38 6.20 1.57
CA PHE A 12 -1.19 4.85 2.09
C PHE A 12 -1.41 3.79 1.00
N SER A 13 -2.45 3.91 0.18
CA SER A 13 -2.68 2.98 -0.93
C SER A 13 -1.62 3.05 -2.03
N VAL A 14 -1.02 4.22 -2.28
CA VAL A 14 0.16 4.36 -3.16
C VAL A 14 1.33 3.56 -2.60
N ILE A 15 1.67 3.76 -1.32
CA ILE A 15 2.75 3.02 -0.65
C ILE A 15 2.48 1.51 -0.70
N ILE A 16 1.26 1.07 -0.40
CA ILE A 16 0.87 -0.34 -0.45
C ILE A 16 1.06 -0.90 -1.87
N TYR A 17 0.59 -0.17 -2.88
CA TYR A 17 0.71 -0.60 -4.27
C TYR A 17 2.17 -0.74 -4.70
N ASP A 18 3.00 0.25 -4.43
CA ASP A 18 4.41 0.22 -4.83
C ASP A 18 5.16 -0.92 -4.12
N ARG A 19 4.88 -1.14 -2.82
CA ARG A 19 5.48 -2.24 -2.05
C ARG A 19 4.97 -3.61 -2.47
N GLU A 20 3.72 -3.71 -2.89
CA GLU A 20 3.17 -4.96 -3.43
C GLU A 20 3.86 -5.33 -4.74
N VAL A 21 4.01 -4.39 -5.68
CA VAL A 21 4.68 -4.65 -6.96
C VAL A 21 6.13 -5.14 -6.73
N GLU A 22 6.86 -4.50 -5.82
CA GLU A 22 8.21 -4.95 -5.43
C GLU A 22 8.21 -6.34 -4.77
N PHE A 23 7.24 -6.60 -3.89
CA PHE A 23 7.09 -7.89 -3.21
C PHE A 23 6.78 -9.00 -4.23
N ALA A 24 5.82 -8.78 -5.12
CA ALA A 24 5.38 -9.76 -6.09
C ALA A 24 6.49 -10.08 -7.10
N GLU A 25 7.20 -9.07 -7.60
CA GLU A 25 8.38 -9.26 -8.47
C GLU A 25 9.45 -10.13 -7.81
N LYS A 26 9.67 -9.93 -6.51
CA LYS A 26 10.74 -10.61 -5.77
C LYS A 26 10.36 -12.04 -5.35
N TRP A 27 9.11 -12.28 -4.97
CA TRP A 27 8.73 -13.50 -4.24
C TRP A 27 7.65 -14.36 -4.90
N ILE A 28 6.89 -13.81 -5.85
CA ILE A 28 5.78 -14.50 -6.50
C ILE A 28 6.21 -15.03 -7.87
N LYS A 29 6.44 -16.34 -7.94
CA LYS A 29 6.88 -17.02 -9.17
C LYS A 29 5.76 -17.19 -10.20
N SER A 30 4.50 -17.21 -9.75
CA SER A 30 3.34 -17.37 -10.63
C SER A 30 2.94 -16.02 -11.21
N TRP A 31 3.04 -15.88 -12.53
CA TRP A 31 2.55 -14.69 -13.25
C TRP A 31 1.09 -14.39 -12.89
N LYS A 32 0.24 -15.43 -12.83
CA LYS A 32 -1.19 -15.24 -12.58
C LYS A 32 -1.46 -14.72 -11.18
N LEU A 33 -0.78 -15.27 -10.18
CA LEU A 33 -0.92 -14.81 -8.79
C LEU A 33 -0.39 -13.38 -8.64
N LYS A 34 0.75 -13.08 -9.27
CA LYS A 34 1.30 -11.72 -9.31
C LYS A 34 0.30 -10.73 -9.89
N GLU A 35 -0.29 -11.04 -11.05
CA GLU A 35 -1.31 -10.21 -11.70
C GLU A 35 -2.52 -9.96 -10.79
N GLN A 36 -2.95 -10.98 -10.03
CA GLN A 36 -4.07 -10.87 -9.09
C GLN A 36 -3.74 -9.96 -7.90
N MET A 37 -2.59 -10.16 -7.25
CA MET A 37 -2.16 -9.35 -6.10
C MET A 37 -1.90 -7.89 -6.51
N ASP A 38 -1.17 -7.67 -7.61
CA ASP A 38 -0.94 -6.34 -8.19
C ASP A 38 -2.28 -5.68 -8.58
N GLY A 39 -3.22 -6.47 -9.12
CA GLY A 39 -4.56 -6.07 -9.49
C GLY A 39 -5.39 -5.60 -8.30
N ALA A 40 -5.38 -6.36 -7.20
CA ALA A 40 -6.07 -6.01 -5.95
C ALA A 40 -5.50 -4.71 -5.35
N ALA A 41 -4.18 -4.58 -5.26
CA ALA A 41 -3.52 -3.37 -4.78
C ALA A 41 -3.84 -2.15 -5.65
N ARG A 42 -3.78 -2.31 -6.99
CA ARG A 42 -4.12 -1.24 -7.95
C ARG A 42 -5.59 -0.85 -7.84
N SER A 43 -6.50 -1.82 -7.78
CA SER A 43 -7.95 -1.61 -7.65
C SER A 43 -8.28 -0.83 -6.39
N GLY A 44 -7.66 -1.18 -5.25
CA GLY A 44 -7.81 -0.46 -3.99
C GLY A 44 -7.50 1.04 -4.14
N LYS A 45 -6.34 1.36 -4.72
CA LYS A 45 -5.92 2.75 -4.98
C LYS A 45 -6.85 3.48 -5.95
N GLN A 46 -7.23 2.86 -7.08
CA GLN A 46 -8.05 3.52 -8.10
C GLN A 46 -9.46 3.82 -7.61
N ASN A 47 -10.08 2.90 -6.87
CA ASN A 47 -11.40 3.13 -6.30
C ASN A 47 -11.41 4.26 -5.23
N ILE A 48 -10.28 4.51 -4.54
CA ILE A 48 -10.14 5.69 -3.66
C ILE A 48 -10.12 6.99 -4.48
N VAL A 49 -9.43 6.98 -5.63
CA VAL A 49 -9.38 8.13 -6.55
C VAL A 49 -10.77 8.42 -7.11
N GLU A 50 -11.40 7.42 -7.73
CA GLU A 50 -12.73 7.55 -8.33
C GLU A 50 -13.79 7.91 -7.27
N GLY A 51 -13.75 7.24 -6.11
CA GLY A 51 -14.68 7.50 -5.02
C GLY A 51 -14.57 8.91 -4.45
N SER A 52 -13.36 9.48 -4.41
CA SER A 52 -13.14 10.87 -4.00
C SER A 52 -13.64 11.88 -5.03
N ASP A 53 -13.45 11.61 -6.32
CA ASP A 53 -13.89 12.50 -7.40
C ASP A 53 -15.43 12.50 -7.54
N ASP A 54 -16.08 11.36 -7.26
CA ASP A 54 -17.54 11.21 -7.30
C ASP A 54 -18.27 11.75 -6.06
N MET A 55 -17.58 12.18 -5.00
CA MET A 55 -18.23 12.70 -3.78
C MET A 55 -19.16 13.89 -4.07
N ASP A 56 -18.75 14.77 -4.98
CA ASP A 56 -19.51 15.97 -5.36
C ASP A 56 -20.65 15.65 -6.35
N VAL A 57 -20.63 14.48 -6.97
CA VAL A 57 -21.62 14.05 -7.99
C VAL A 57 -22.67 13.13 -7.38
N SER A 58 -22.23 12.10 -6.65
CA SER A 58 -23.10 11.08 -6.08
C SER A 58 -22.46 10.40 -4.88
N LEU A 59 -22.93 10.78 -3.69
CA LEU A 59 -22.49 10.16 -2.44
C LEU A 59 -22.71 8.64 -2.42
N LYS A 60 -23.77 8.15 -3.07
CA LYS A 60 -24.04 6.71 -3.19
C LYS A 60 -22.92 5.99 -3.95
N VAL A 61 -22.45 6.56 -5.06
CA VAL A 61 -21.36 5.97 -5.85
C VAL A 61 -20.05 6.06 -5.10
N ALA A 62 -19.74 7.22 -4.50
CA ALA A 62 -18.56 7.41 -3.66
C ALA A 62 -18.46 6.38 -2.52
N ILE A 63 -19.56 6.13 -1.79
CA ILE A 63 -19.62 5.12 -0.73
C ILE A 63 -19.37 3.72 -1.29
N ASN A 64 -19.99 3.39 -2.43
CA ASN A 64 -19.80 2.09 -3.07
C ASN A 64 -18.35 1.86 -3.50
N LEU A 65 -17.72 2.83 -4.16
CA LEU A 65 -16.31 2.77 -4.56
C LEU A 65 -15.38 2.66 -3.36
N THR A 66 -15.65 3.39 -2.27
CA THR A 66 -14.91 3.24 -1.01
C THR A 66 -15.04 1.82 -0.44
N GLY A 67 -16.21 1.20 -0.56
CA GLY A 67 -16.44 -0.19 -0.19
C GLY A 67 -15.63 -1.18 -1.05
N ILE A 68 -15.60 -0.97 -2.37
CA ILE A 68 -14.79 -1.77 -3.29
C ILE A 68 -13.30 -1.61 -2.99
N ALA A 69 -12.84 -0.38 -2.74
CA ALA A 69 -11.45 -0.10 -2.37
C ALA A 69 -11.03 -0.89 -1.12
N LYS A 70 -11.88 -0.89 -0.09
CA LYS A 70 -11.66 -1.67 1.13
C LYS A 70 -11.58 -3.17 0.82
N GLY A 71 -12.54 -3.70 0.06
CA GLY A 71 -12.56 -5.12 -0.32
C GLY A 71 -11.32 -5.55 -1.07
N SER A 72 -10.83 -4.74 -2.03
CA SER A 72 -9.59 -5.05 -2.76
C SER A 72 -8.34 -5.07 -1.86
N LEU A 73 -8.26 -4.18 -0.86
CA LEU A 73 -7.13 -4.20 0.10
C LEU A 73 -7.24 -5.35 1.11
N GLU A 74 -8.46 -5.80 1.44
CA GLU A 74 -8.70 -7.00 2.25
C GLU A 74 -8.31 -8.28 1.49
N GLU A 75 -8.62 -8.36 0.19
CA GLU A 75 -8.19 -9.45 -0.69
C GLU A 75 -6.65 -9.55 -0.73
N LEU A 76 -5.98 -8.43 -0.98
CA LEU A 76 -4.50 -8.37 -0.94
C LEU A 76 -3.94 -8.81 0.42
N THR A 77 -4.57 -8.39 1.52
CA THR A 77 -4.15 -8.79 2.87
C THR A 77 -4.26 -10.31 3.04
N GLY A 78 -5.35 -10.91 2.55
CA GLY A 78 -5.54 -12.36 2.54
C GLY A 78 -4.46 -13.09 1.75
N ASP A 79 -4.10 -12.61 0.56
CA ASP A 79 -3.04 -13.20 -0.26
C ASP A 79 -1.66 -13.14 0.43
N LEU A 80 -1.35 -12.02 1.09
CA LEU A 80 -0.12 -11.86 1.89
C LEU A 80 -0.09 -12.80 3.11
N GLU A 81 -1.22 -12.96 3.81
CA GLU A 81 -1.35 -13.90 4.92
C GLU A 81 -1.18 -15.35 4.47
N ASP A 82 -1.76 -15.71 3.31
CA ASP A 82 -1.59 -17.01 2.69
C ASP A 82 -0.15 -17.28 2.27
N PHE A 83 0.54 -16.28 1.71
CA PHE A 83 1.97 -16.37 1.40
C PHE A 83 2.80 -16.71 2.65
N LEU A 84 2.56 -16.01 3.77
CA LEU A 84 3.26 -16.27 5.03
C LEU A 84 2.97 -17.68 5.55
N ARG A 85 1.68 -18.06 5.61
CA ARG A 85 1.21 -19.35 6.13
C ARG A 85 1.77 -20.52 5.32
N GLN A 86 1.68 -20.48 4.00
CA GLN A 86 2.16 -21.55 3.11
C GLN A 86 3.68 -21.73 3.20
N ARG A 87 4.42 -20.67 3.51
CA ARG A 87 5.89 -20.69 3.66
C ARG A 87 6.37 -20.83 5.10
N LYS A 88 5.46 -20.96 6.08
CA LYS A 88 5.78 -21.06 7.52
C LYS A 88 6.63 -19.87 8.00
N LEU A 89 6.27 -18.68 7.55
CA LEU A 89 6.86 -17.41 7.98
C LEU A 89 5.98 -16.80 9.07
N ASP A 90 6.61 -16.16 10.05
CA ASP A 90 5.90 -15.53 11.16
C ASP A 90 5.32 -14.17 10.75
N LYS A 91 4.05 -13.96 11.08
CA LYS A 91 3.42 -12.64 11.03
C LYS A 91 3.84 -11.84 12.27
N TRP A 92 4.38 -10.65 12.07
CA TRP A 92 4.77 -9.79 13.18
C TRP A 92 3.54 -9.24 13.92
N ASP A 93 3.63 -9.18 15.25
CA ASP A 93 2.59 -8.56 16.08
C ASP A 93 2.50 -7.06 15.80
N LYS A 94 1.30 -6.47 15.99
CA LYS A 94 1.08 -5.04 15.80
C LYS A 94 1.96 -4.15 16.68
N ASN A 95 2.44 -4.67 17.81
CA ASN A 95 3.33 -3.97 18.75
C ASN A 95 4.80 -4.36 18.57
N ASP A 96 5.15 -5.17 17.57
CA ASP A 96 6.54 -5.44 17.25
C ASP A 96 7.28 -4.13 16.94
N PRO A 97 8.48 -3.88 17.50
CA PRO A 97 9.23 -2.65 17.27
C PRO A 97 9.42 -2.30 15.80
N ARG A 98 9.54 -3.31 14.92
CA ARG A 98 9.67 -3.13 13.46
C ARG A 98 8.39 -2.61 12.85
N VAL A 99 7.24 -3.15 13.27
CA VAL A 99 5.92 -2.71 12.81
C VAL A 99 5.64 -1.29 13.29
N LEU A 100 5.95 -0.98 14.55
CA LEU A 100 5.80 0.36 15.10
C LEU A 100 6.67 1.38 14.37
N LEU A 101 7.94 1.04 14.09
CA LEU A 101 8.85 1.91 13.34
C LEU A 101 8.34 2.17 11.92
N LEU A 102 7.91 1.11 11.21
CA LEU A 102 7.36 1.25 9.86
C LEU A 102 6.12 2.16 9.87
N ARG A 103 5.19 1.94 10.79
CA ARG A 103 3.97 2.79 10.91
C ARG A 103 4.31 4.24 11.19
N ALA A 104 5.28 4.52 12.07
CA ALA A 104 5.71 5.88 12.36
C ALA A 104 6.32 6.56 11.13
N LYS A 105 7.22 5.87 10.41
CA LYS A 105 7.82 6.37 9.17
C LYS A 105 6.77 6.61 8.09
N SER A 106 5.87 5.64 7.85
CA SER A 106 4.78 5.78 6.88
C SER A 106 3.86 6.95 7.22
N ALA A 107 3.50 7.12 8.49
CA ALA A 107 2.63 8.22 8.92
C ALA A 107 3.27 9.59 8.68
N GLN A 108 4.56 9.74 8.99
CA GLN A 108 5.30 10.98 8.73
C GLN A 108 5.40 11.26 7.22
N LEU A 109 5.69 10.22 6.43
CA LEU A 109 5.76 10.34 4.97
C LEU A 109 4.42 10.75 4.36
N VAL A 110 3.33 10.08 4.73
CA VAL A 110 1.97 10.40 4.25
C VAL A 110 1.56 11.81 4.64
N ARG A 111 1.94 12.26 5.84
CA ARG A 111 1.71 13.64 6.27
C ARG A 111 2.40 14.66 5.35
N ASN A 112 3.65 14.40 4.98
CA ASN A 112 4.39 15.27 4.06
C ASN A 112 3.80 15.22 2.65
N LEU A 113 3.43 14.03 2.15
CA LEU A 113 2.89 13.85 0.80
C LEU A 113 1.50 14.48 0.63
N SER A 114 0.69 14.50 1.69
CA SER A 114 -0.63 15.15 1.69
C SER A 114 -0.57 16.66 1.89
N ASP A 115 0.62 17.23 2.15
CA ASP A 115 0.82 18.66 2.26
C ASP A 115 0.72 19.34 0.88
N LEU A 116 -0.13 20.37 0.78
CA LEU A 116 -0.38 21.11 -0.46
C LEU A 116 0.89 21.73 -1.07
N SER A 117 1.89 22.06 -0.24
CA SER A 117 3.17 22.59 -0.69
C SER A 117 3.98 21.57 -1.48
N VAL A 118 3.95 20.30 -1.06
CA VAL A 118 4.64 19.17 -1.71
C VAL A 118 3.88 18.71 -2.95
N LEU A 119 2.54 18.75 -2.91
CA LEU A 119 1.71 18.36 -4.06
C LEU A 119 1.94 19.19 -5.33
N SER A 120 2.43 20.42 -5.18
CA SER A 120 2.81 21.28 -6.31
C SER A 120 4.10 20.85 -7.02
N LYS A 121 4.84 19.89 -6.45
CA LYS A 121 6.16 19.44 -6.90
C LYS A 121 6.22 17.92 -7.00
N GLU A 122 5.83 17.39 -8.15
CA GLU A 122 5.73 15.94 -8.38
C GLU A 122 7.06 15.19 -8.15
N ARG A 123 8.19 15.80 -8.54
CA ARG A 123 9.53 15.23 -8.29
C ARG A 123 9.85 15.05 -6.80
N GLU A 124 9.43 16.00 -5.97
CA GLU A 124 9.66 15.94 -4.52
C GLU A 124 8.82 14.81 -3.89
N ALA A 125 7.59 14.60 -4.37
CA ALA A 125 6.75 13.50 -3.94
C ALA A 125 7.34 12.12 -4.31
N GLU A 126 7.88 11.97 -5.53
CA GLU A 126 8.57 10.75 -5.97
C GLU A 126 9.83 10.44 -5.15
N GLU A 127 10.62 11.46 -4.83
CA GLU A 127 11.80 11.32 -3.97
C GLU A 127 11.41 10.89 -2.56
N LEU A 128 10.36 11.48 -2.00
CA LEU A 128 9.83 11.11 -0.69
C LEU A 128 9.32 9.67 -0.66
N LEU A 129 8.64 9.19 -1.70
CA LEU A 129 8.18 7.80 -1.77
C LEU A 129 9.33 6.79 -1.72
N LYS A 130 10.51 7.13 -2.24
CA LYS A 130 11.70 6.25 -2.17
C LYS A 130 12.28 6.11 -0.77
N THR A 131 11.94 7.00 0.17
CA THR A 131 12.51 7.00 1.53
C THR A 131 11.97 5.91 2.45
N ILE A 132 10.84 5.28 2.09
CA ILE A 132 10.22 4.26 2.94
C ILE A 132 10.90 2.90 2.77
N GLU A 133 12.10 2.75 3.28
CA GLU A 133 12.76 1.46 3.31
C GLU A 133 12.03 0.50 4.25
N LEU A 134 11.85 -0.74 3.81
CA LEU A 134 11.47 -1.83 4.71
C LEU A 134 12.55 -1.95 5.80
N PRO A 135 12.22 -2.43 7.02
CA PRO A 135 13.21 -2.68 8.06
C PRO A 135 14.20 -3.77 7.63
N GLU A 136 15.19 -3.41 6.82
CA GLU A 136 16.40 -4.19 6.59
C GLU A 136 17.17 -4.16 7.92
N HIS A 137 17.62 -5.33 8.40
CA HIS A 137 18.44 -5.53 9.62
C HIS A 137 17.79 -6.07 10.92
N CYS A 138 16.87 -7.04 10.82
CA CYS A 138 16.69 -8.05 11.89
C CYS A 138 16.73 -9.48 11.35
N PHE A 139 17.95 -9.90 10.99
CA PHE A 139 18.48 -11.25 10.80
C PHE A 139 18.08 -12.14 9.61
N SER A 140 19.15 -12.72 9.03
CA SER A 140 19.25 -14.02 8.37
C SER A 140 18.18 -14.34 7.31
N ILE A 141 18.43 -13.84 6.10
CA ILE A 141 17.79 -14.27 4.84
C ILE A 141 18.24 -15.71 4.46
N ALA A 142 18.71 -16.54 5.41
CA ALA A 142 19.05 -17.92 5.15
C ALA A 142 17.81 -18.80 4.90
N LYS A 143 16.61 -18.38 5.33
CA LYS A 143 15.35 -19.13 5.12
C LYS A 143 14.54 -18.71 3.90
N LEU A 144 14.84 -17.58 3.29
CA LEU A 144 14.11 -17.09 2.11
C LEU A 144 14.72 -17.56 0.77
N ARG A 145 15.83 -18.32 0.80
CA ARG A 145 16.49 -18.89 -0.39
C ARG A 145 15.99 -20.31 -0.78
N ARG A 146 14.72 -20.65 -0.58
CA ARG A 146 14.13 -21.88 -1.15
C ARG A 146 12.85 -21.57 -1.94
#